data_AF-N1UHQ0-F1
#
_entry.id   AF-N1UHQ0-F1
#
_cell.length_a   1.000
_cell.length_b   1.000
_cell.length_c   1.000
_cell.angle_alpha   90.00
_cell.angle_beta   90.00
_cell.angle_gamma   90.00
#
_symmetry.space_group_name_H-M   'P 1'
#
loop_
_entity.id
_entity.type
_entity.pdbx_description
1 polymer ?
#
loop_
_entity_poly.entity_id
_entity_poly.type
_entity_poly.pdbx_seq_one_letter_code
_entity_poly.pdbx_strand_id
1 'polypeptide(L)'
;MNIKTFEFYLFDIEGTTTPIEFVHKILFPYSVEKFDSFFQSNLLEKEWIEKLILEGKNDTTYSGKLSDSAFDLSEYCKHLVSLDRKSGILKEIQGRIWKSGYENGELKSSMFSDVPSFLKKSKLLKKSLRFILLAVFKRKS
;
A
#
# COMPACT_ATOMS: atom_id res chain seq x y z
N MET A 1 8.67 1.18 -28.70
CA MET A 1 7.33 0.63 -28.42
C MET A 1 6.27 1.68 -28.76
N ASN A 2 5.28 1.37 -29.59
CA ASN A 2 4.26 2.35 -30.00
C ASN A 2 3.18 2.43 -28.91
N ILE A 3 3.10 3.57 -28.22
CA ILE A 3 2.21 3.80 -27.07
C ILE A 3 0.76 4.08 -27.52
N LYS A 4 0.49 4.08 -28.82
CA LYS A 4 -0.86 4.34 -29.35
C LYS A 4 -1.77 3.12 -29.33
N THR A 5 -1.19 1.91 -29.34
CA THR A 5 -1.89 0.64 -29.59
C THR A 5 -2.77 0.15 -28.45
N PHE A 6 -2.48 0.54 -27.21
CA PHE A 6 -3.20 0.03 -26.03
C PHE A 6 -4.12 1.10 -25.44
N GLU A 7 -5.32 0.70 -25.00
CA GLU A 7 -6.29 1.58 -24.34
C GLU A 7 -6.02 1.73 -22.84
N PHE A 8 -5.50 0.65 -22.22
CA PHE A 8 -5.19 0.58 -20.80
C PHE A 8 -3.71 0.29 -20.60
N TYR A 9 -3.12 0.97 -19.64
CA TYR A 9 -1.78 0.66 -19.14
C TYR A 9 -1.85 0.34 -17.65
N LEU A 10 -1.27 -0.80 -17.30
CA LEU A 10 -1.16 -1.28 -15.94
C LEU A 10 0.29 -1.17 -15.49
N PHE A 11 0.54 -0.40 -14.43
CA PHE A 11 1.88 -0.20 -13.90
C PHE A 11 2.02 -0.89 -12.56
N ASP A 12 3.11 -1.63 -12.42
CA ASP A 12 3.61 -1.97 -11.11
C ASP A 12 4.28 -0.75 -10.46
N ILE A 13 4.24 -0.69 -9.14
CA ILE A 13 4.86 0.39 -8.36
C ILE A 13 6.29 0.02 -8.00
N GLU A 14 6.45 -1.12 -7.32
CA GLU A 14 7.73 -1.57 -6.77
C GLU A 14 8.69 -1.99 -7.90
N GLY A 15 9.81 -1.28 -8.06
CA GLY A 15 10.84 -1.63 -9.04
C GLY A 15 10.48 -1.35 -10.50
N THR A 16 9.28 -0.81 -10.77
CA THR A 16 8.86 -0.41 -12.13
C THR A 16 8.70 1.11 -12.22
N THR A 17 7.88 1.73 -11.37
CA THR A 17 7.72 3.20 -11.38
C THR A 17 8.47 3.89 -10.24
N THR A 18 8.74 3.14 -9.17
CA THR A 18 9.34 3.63 -7.93
C THR A 18 10.48 2.71 -7.50
N PRO A 19 11.62 3.22 -7.01
CA PRO A 19 12.69 2.38 -6.50
C PRO A 19 12.19 1.44 -5.40
N ILE A 20 12.57 0.17 -5.46
CA ILE A 20 12.23 -0.84 -4.44
C ILE A 20 12.61 -0.33 -3.05
N GLU A 21 13.79 0.27 -2.93
CA GLU A 21 14.29 0.83 -1.69
C GLU A 21 13.40 1.93 -1.11
N PHE A 22 12.74 2.74 -1.95
CA PHE A 22 11.80 3.75 -1.47
C PHE A 22 10.55 3.10 -0.86
N VAL A 23 10.05 2.01 -1.43
CA VAL A 23 8.90 1.29 -0.88
C VAL A 23 9.26 0.71 0.50
N HIS A 24 10.39 0.00 0.59
CA HIS A 24 10.79 -0.69 1.82
C HIS A 24 11.35 0.23 2.91
N LYS A 25 12.02 1.33 2.55
CA LYS A 25 12.66 2.24 3.52
C LYS A 25 11.83 3.47 3.85
N ILE A 26 10.84 3.82 3.04
CA ILE A 26 10.02 5.03 3.25
C ILE A 26 8.54 4.66 3.41
N LEU A 27 7.93 3.99 2.41
CA LEU A 27 6.48 3.76 2.43
C LEU A 27 6.04 2.80 3.54
N PHE A 28 6.72 1.66 3.71
CA PHE A 28 6.37 0.72 4.76
C PHE A 28 6.60 1.27 6.18
N PRO A 29 7.76 1.88 6.50
CA PRO A 29 7.95 2.53 7.81
C PRO A 29 6.92 3.63 8.08
N TYR A 30 6.60 4.45 7.08
CA TYR A 30 5.56 5.48 7.22
C TYR A 30 4.19 4.88 7.56
N SER A 31 3.80 3.76 6.95
CA SER A 31 2.55 3.09 7.32
C SER A 31 2.56 2.62 8.78
N VAL A 32 3.66 2.03 9.22
CA VAL A 32 3.83 1.53 10.60
C VAL A 32 3.67 2.65 11.62
N GLU A 33 4.28 3.81 11.36
CA GLU A 33 4.17 5.00 12.21
C GLU A 33 2.74 5.59 12.25
N LYS A 34 1.96 5.41 11.18
CA LYS A 34 0.63 6.03 11.04
C LYS A 34 -0.54 5.11 11.43
N PHE A 35 -0.34 3.80 11.57
CA PHE A 35 -1.44 2.87 11.88
C PHE A 35 -2.25 3.29 13.11
N ASP A 36 -1.58 3.65 14.21
CA ASP A 36 -2.26 4.05 15.45
C ASP A 36 -3.20 5.24 15.22
N SER A 37 -2.70 6.30 14.57
CA SER A 37 -3.49 7.48 14.24
C SER A 37 -4.61 7.20 13.25
N PHE A 38 -4.36 6.31 12.28
CA PHE A 38 -5.33 5.93 11.26
C PHE A 38 -6.54 5.23 11.89
N PHE A 39 -6.32 4.22 12.74
CA PHE A 39 -7.42 3.53 13.39
C PHE A 39 -8.14 4.40 14.43
N GLN A 40 -7.44 5.32 15.10
CA GLN A 40 -8.08 6.30 16.00
C GLN A 40 -9.00 7.27 15.26
N SER A 41 -8.66 7.63 14.02
CA SER A 41 -9.47 8.53 13.18
C SER A 41 -10.76 7.89 12.63
N ASN A 42 -10.94 6.58 12.82
CA ASN A 42 -12.11 5.79 12.37
C ASN A 42 -12.46 5.99 10.88
N LEU A 43 -11.44 6.19 10.04
CA LEU A 43 -11.57 6.39 8.59
C LEU A 43 -11.81 5.10 7.80
N LEU A 44 -11.66 3.95 8.45
CA LEU A 44 -11.85 2.64 7.84
C LEU A 44 -13.29 2.17 8.01
N GLU A 45 -13.92 1.74 6.92
CA GLU A 45 -15.29 1.25 6.96
C GLU A 45 -15.37 -0.05 7.77
N LYS A 46 -16.47 -0.23 8.52
CA LYS A 46 -16.67 -1.37 9.42
C LYS A 46 -16.47 -2.74 8.74
N GLU A 47 -16.87 -2.86 7.48
CA GLU A 47 -16.66 -4.08 6.69
C GLU A 47 -15.17 -4.48 6.59
N TRP A 48 -14.26 -3.51 6.43
CA TRP A 48 -12.83 -3.79 6.36
C TRP A 48 -12.24 -4.16 7.71
N ILE A 49 -12.75 -3.55 8.80
CA ILE A 49 -12.36 -3.92 10.15
C ILE A 49 -12.77 -5.36 10.47
N GLU A 50 -14.01 -5.74 10.14
CA GLU A 50 -14.51 -7.11 10.32
C GLU A 50 -13.69 -8.12 9.52
N LYS A 51 -13.32 -7.78 8.28
CA LYS A 51 -12.42 -8.61 7.45
C LYS A 51 -11.04 -8.76 8.06
N LEU A 52 -10.44 -7.68 8.58
CA LEU A 52 -9.13 -7.71 9.24
C LEU A 52 -9.17 -8.59 10.49
N ILE A 53 -10.21 -8.46 11.32
CA ILE A 53 -10.42 -9.28 12.51
C ILE A 53 -10.60 -10.75 12.14
N LEU A 54 -11.37 -11.05 11.09
CA LEU A 54 -11.56 -12.41 10.60
C LEU A 54 -10.26 -13.02 10.09
N GLU A 55 -9.43 -12.23 9.39
CA GLU A 55 -8.11 -12.66 8.94
C GLU A 55 -7.22 -13.02 10.14
N GLY A 56 -7.14 -12.15 11.14
CA GLY A 56 -6.28 -12.40 12.31
C GLY A 56 -6.78 -13.47 13.26
N LYS A 57 -8.10 -13.75 13.30
CA LYS A 57 -8.63 -14.94 14.00
C LYS A 57 -8.17 -16.25 13.36
N ASN A 58 -7.90 -16.24 12.05
CA ASN A 58 -7.39 -17.40 11.32
C ASN A 58 -5.85 -17.42 11.25
N ASP A 59 -5.17 -16.35 11.69
CA ASP A 59 -3.71 -16.28 11.71
C ASP A 59 -3.14 -16.92 12.99
N THR A 60 -2.65 -18.15 12.86
CA THR A 60 -2.02 -18.88 13.96
C THR A 60 -0.69 -18.29 14.42
N THR A 61 -0.13 -17.33 13.68
CA THR A 61 1.13 -16.67 14.04
C THR A 61 0.95 -15.42 14.88
N TYR A 62 -0.28 -14.92 15.04
CA TYR A 62 -0.58 -13.79 15.91
C TYR A 62 -1.11 -14.30 17.26
N SER A 63 -0.36 -14.07 18.33
CA SER A 63 -0.75 -14.45 19.70
C SER A 63 -1.45 -13.32 20.48
N GLY A 64 -1.57 -12.13 19.87
CA GLY A 64 -2.22 -10.99 20.49
C GLY A 64 -3.74 -11.13 20.52
N LYS A 65 -4.39 -10.34 21.39
CA LYS A 65 -5.84 -10.18 21.32
C LYS A 65 -6.18 -9.38 20.06
N LEU A 66 -7.19 -9.82 19.31
CA LEU A 66 -7.71 -9.08 18.17
C LEU A 66 -9.18 -8.73 18.40
N SER A 67 -9.45 -7.44 18.53
CA SER A 67 -10.81 -6.89 18.67
C SER A 67 -10.97 -5.63 17.81
N ASP A 68 -12.17 -5.04 17.83
CA ASP A 68 -12.50 -3.79 17.13
C ASP A 68 -11.89 -2.54 17.81
N SER A 69 -10.85 -2.71 18.63
CA SER A 69 -10.14 -1.60 19.25
C SER A 69 -9.05 -1.09 18.30
N ALA A 70 -8.92 0.24 18.19
CA ALA A 70 -7.90 0.84 17.32
C ALA A 70 -6.47 0.34 17.64
N PHE A 71 -6.21 0.07 18.92
CA PHE A 71 -4.94 -0.49 19.38
C PHE A 71 -4.70 -1.92 18.84
N ASP A 72 -5.67 -2.82 19.02
CA ASP A 72 -5.52 -4.22 18.59
C ASP A 72 -5.40 -4.35 17.06
N LEU A 73 -6.16 -3.54 16.32
CA LEU A 73 -6.08 -3.51 14.85
C LEU A 73 -4.72 -2.99 14.37
N SER A 74 -4.19 -1.95 15.02
CA SER A 74 -2.87 -1.41 14.73
C SER A 74 -1.77 -2.41 15.01
N GLU A 75 -1.77 -3.04 16.18
CA GLU A 75 -0.78 -4.05 16.56
C GLU A 75 -0.81 -5.26 15.62
N TYR A 76 -2.00 -5.70 15.19
CA TYR A 76 -2.11 -6.76 14.20
C TYR A 76 -1.56 -6.32 12.83
N CYS A 77 -1.83 -5.10 12.37
CA CYS A 77 -1.21 -4.59 11.14
C CYS A 77 0.31 -4.51 11.23
N LYS A 78 0.88 -4.06 12.36
CA LYS A 78 2.33 -4.05 12.60
C LYS A 78 2.91 -5.46 12.57
N HIS A 79 2.22 -6.43 13.18
CA HIS A 79 2.59 -7.85 13.12
C HIS A 79 2.63 -8.36 11.67
N LEU A 80 1.59 -8.10 10.88
CA LEU A 80 1.54 -8.49 9.47
C LEU A 80 2.69 -7.89 8.65
N VAL A 81 3.05 -6.62 8.89
CA VAL A 81 4.21 -5.98 8.25
C VAL A 81 5.52 -6.64 8.68
N SER A 82 5.69 -6.93 9.98
CA SER A 82 6.92 -7.53 10.51
C SER A 82 7.22 -8.91 9.93
N LEU A 83 6.17 -9.66 9.60
CA LEU A 83 6.24 -10.99 8.99
C LEU A 83 6.20 -10.98 7.46
N ASP A 84 6.17 -9.80 6.83
CA ASP A 84 6.05 -9.65 5.38
C ASP A 84 4.84 -10.47 4.86
N ARG A 85 3.67 -10.30 5.51
CA ARG A 85 2.45 -11.07 5.18
C ARG A 85 1.73 -10.49 3.97
N LYS A 86 1.26 -11.40 3.11
CA LYS A 86 0.45 -11.07 1.92
C LYS A 86 -1.03 -10.89 2.28
N SER A 87 -1.37 -9.82 2.98
CA SER A 87 -2.77 -9.47 3.27
C SER A 87 -3.30 -8.44 2.26
N GLY A 88 -4.45 -8.72 1.65
CA GLY A 88 -5.15 -7.76 0.79
C GLY A 88 -5.70 -6.57 1.58
N ILE A 89 -6.17 -6.81 2.81
CA ILE A 89 -6.74 -5.79 3.69
C ILE A 89 -5.64 -4.85 4.20
N LEU A 90 -4.48 -5.39 4.59
CA LEU A 90 -3.32 -4.58 4.96
C LEU A 90 -2.92 -3.61 3.85
N LYS A 91 -2.89 -4.09 2.60
CA LYS A 91 -2.54 -3.26 1.44
C LYS A 91 -3.52 -2.13 1.21
N GLU A 92 -4.81 -2.39 1.37
CA GLU A 92 -5.85 -1.35 1.28
C GLU A 92 -5.61 -0.26 2.34
N ILE A 93 -5.36 -0.66 3.59
CA ILE A 93 -5.09 0.27 4.70
C ILE A 93 -3.82 1.10 4.42
N GLN A 94 -2.72 0.44 4.02
CA GLN A 94 -1.48 1.11 3.64
C GLN A 94 -1.70 2.12 2.51
N GLY A 95 -2.47 1.74 1.48
CA GLY A 95 -2.82 2.62 0.36
C GLY A 95 -3.55 3.89 0.79
N ARG A 96 -4.50 3.78 1.72
CA ARG A 96 -5.22 4.93 2.28
C ARG A 96 -4.31 5.84 3.11
N ILE A 97 -3.45 5.25 3.93
CA ILE A 97 -2.45 5.99 4.72
C ILE A 97 -1.50 6.75 3.81
N TRP A 98 -0.97 6.10 2.76
CA TRP A 98 -0.08 6.77 1.81
C TRP A 98 -0.77 7.88 1.05
N LYS A 99 -2.02 7.66 0.60
CA LYS A 99 -2.81 8.69 -0.07
C LYS A 99 -2.91 9.94 0.79
N SER A 100 -3.26 9.79 2.07
CA SER A 100 -3.31 10.92 3.01
C SER A 100 -1.93 11.56 3.21
N GLY A 101 -0.85 10.77 3.32
CA GLY A 101 0.51 11.30 3.42
C GLY A 101 0.95 12.12 2.19
N TYR A 102 0.55 11.70 0.99
CA TYR A 102 0.81 12.47 -0.23
C TYR A 102 -0.05 13.75 -0.31
N GLU A 103 -1.33 13.67 0.06
CA GLU A 103 -2.25 14.83 0.06
C GLU A 103 -1.82 15.90 1.07
N ASN A 104 -1.29 15.49 2.22
CA ASN A 104 -0.79 16.40 3.26
C ASN A 104 0.67 16.85 3.05
N GLY A 105 1.34 16.32 2.02
CA GLY A 105 2.74 16.66 1.69
C GLY A 105 3.80 16.05 2.61
N GLU A 106 3.43 15.13 3.51
CA GLU A 106 4.36 14.38 4.37
C GLU A 106 5.18 13.36 3.56
N LEU A 107 4.55 12.73 2.56
CA LEU A 107 5.22 11.86 1.60
C LEU A 107 5.56 12.62 0.33
N LYS A 108 6.83 12.55 -0.08
CA LYS A 108 7.30 13.05 -1.38
C LYS A 108 7.50 11.88 -2.33
N SER A 109 6.98 12.00 -3.55
CA SER A 109 7.10 10.93 -4.53
C SER A 109 8.55 10.79 -5.02
N SER A 110 9.05 9.56 -5.04
CA SER A 110 10.33 9.21 -5.64
C SER A 110 10.07 8.26 -6.79
N MET A 111 9.95 8.79 -8.01
CA MET A 111 9.79 7.98 -9.22
C MET A 111 11.08 7.97 -10.03
N PHE A 112 11.28 6.93 -10.85
CA PHE A 112 12.34 6.97 -11.86
C PHE A 112 12.12 8.14 -12.84
N SER A 113 13.19 8.78 -13.28
CA SER A 113 13.15 10.06 -14.02
C SER A 113 12.40 9.98 -15.36
N ASP A 114 12.28 8.79 -15.94
CA ASP A 114 11.59 8.50 -17.19
C ASP A 114 10.07 8.31 -17.02
N VAL A 115 9.61 7.95 -15.81
CA VAL A 115 8.20 7.68 -15.50
C VAL A 115 7.32 8.92 -15.68
N PRO A 116 7.66 10.12 -15.16
CA PRO A 116 6.83 11.32 -15.35
C PRO A 116 6.61 11.66 -16.83
N SER A 117 7.65 11.48 -17.65
CA SER A 117 7.60 11.74 -19.09
C SER A 117 6.64 10.78 -19.79
N PHE A 118 6.67 9.50 -19.42
CA PHE A 118 5.74 8.50 -19.93
C PHE A 118 4.29 8.80 -19.52
N LEU A 119 4.04 9.10 -18.24
CA LEU A 119 2.69 9.36 -17.72
C LEU A 119 2.07 10.61 -18.36
N LYS A 120 2.85 11.69 -18.53
CA LYS A 120 2.40 12.90 -19.24
C LYS A 120 1.97 12.58 -20.67
N LYS A 121 2.77 11.78 -21.39
CA LYS A 121 2.47 11.39 -22.77
C LYS A 121 1.20 10.55 -22.86
N SER A 122 1.00 9.62 -21.93
CA SER A 122 -0.19 8.77 -21.89
C SER A 122 -1.47 9.54 -21.51
N LYS A 123 -1.37 10.54 -20.61
CA LYS A 123 -2.48 11.45 -20.29
C LYS A 123 -2.90 12.31 -21.47
N LEU A 124 -1.94 12.84 -22.23
CA LEU A 124 -2.21 13.59 -23.47
C LEU A 124 -2.94 12.76 -24.53
N LEU A 125 -2.69 11.44 -24.54
CA LEU A 125 -3.35 10.49 -25.44
C LEU A 125 -4.71 9.98 -24.90
N LYS A 126 -5.24 10.57 -23.82
CA LYS A 126 -6.49 10.17 -23.14
C LYS A 126 -6.56 8.68 -22.78
N LYS A 127 -5.40 8.07 -22.46
CA LYS A 127 -5.32 6.66 -22.10
C LYS A 127 -5.69 6.47 -20.63
N SER A 128 -6.29 5.33 -20.32
CA SER A 128 -6.64 4.97 -18.93
C SER A 128 -5.42 4.36 -18.24
N LEU A 129 -5.02 4.95 -17.11
CA LEU A 129 -3.85 4.56 -16.34
C LEU A 129 -4.31 3.93 -15.03
N ARG A 130 -3.84 2.72 -14.73
CA ARG A 130 -4.04 2.07 -13.43
C ARG A 130 -2.69 1.64 -12.86
N PHE A 131 -2.48 1.95 -11.59
CA PHE A 131 -1.32 1.51 -10.84
C PHE A 131 -1.77 0.39 -9.91
N ILE A 132 -1.01 -0.70 -9.87
CA ILE A 132 -1.19 -1.79 -8.92
C ILE A 132 0.12 -1.95 -8.17
N LEU A 133 0.05 -2.10 -6.85
CA LEU A 133 1.18 -2.60 -6.08
C LEU A 133 1.23 -4.12 -6.22
N LEU A 134 1.88 -4.62 -7.28
CA LEU A 134 2.27 -6.01 -7.34
C LEU A 134 3.54 -6.14 -6.49
N ALA A 135 3.36 -6.33 -5.19
CA ALA A 135 4.46 -6.73 -4.34
C ALA A 135 5.02 -8.06 -4.89
N VAL A 136 6.11 -7.98 -5.67
CA VAL A 136 6.95 -9.14 -5.96
C VAL A 136 7.73 -9.36 -4.69
N PHE A 137 7.12 -10.08 -3.76
CA PHE A 137 7.79 -10.65 -2.59
C PHE A 137 8.94 -11.53 -3.10
N LYS A 138 10.10 -10.92 -3.33
CA LYS A 138 11.35 -11.64 -3.50
C LYS A 138 11.65 -12.26 -2.15
N ARG A 139 11.37 -13.56 -2.02
CA ARG A 139 11.98 -14.42 -1.02
C ARG A 139 13.45 -14.01 -0.90
N LYS A 140 13.87 -13.53 0.28
CA LYS A 140 15.27 -13.61 0.66
C LYS A 140 15.64 -15.10 0.61
N SER A 141 16.47 -15.47 -0.37
CA SER A 141 17.19 -16.74 -0.39
C SER A 141 18.28 -16.72 0.68
#